data_AF-U6ST90-F1
#
_entry.id   AF-U6ST90-F1
#
_cell.length_a   1.000
_cell.length_b   1.000
_cell.length_c   1.000
_cell.angle_alpha   90.00
_cell.angle_beta   90.00
_cell.angle_gamma   90.00
#
_symmetry.space_group_name_H-M   'P 1'
#
loop_
_entity.id
_entity.type
_entity.pdbx_description
1 polymer ?
#
loop_
_entity_poly.entity_id
_entity_poly.type
_entity_poly.pdbx_seq_one_letter_code
_entity_poly.pdbx_strand_id
1 'polypeptide(L)' 'MSEPQRDYKDQAEPLRKHMSRVESRTERKEGDLPSRKDIHRHRKKKKRGIQMTFPLVRLLLMTFILIVLLLIFSPYWLNL' A
#
# COMPACT_ATOMS: atom_id res chain seq x y z
N MET A 1 3.48 -49.84 26.74
CA MET A 1 2.96 -49.41 25.43
C MET A 1 3.23 -47.91 25.33
N SER A 2 4.28 -47.52 24.61
CA SER A 2 4.71 -46.12 24.50
C SER A 2 3.98 -45.50 23.31
N GLU A 3 3.12 -44.52 23.55
CA GLU A 3 2.45 -43.76 22.48
C GLU A 3 3.49 -43.10 21.57
N PRO A 4 3.37 -43.20 20.23
CA PRO A 4 4.28 -42.52 19.33
C PRO A 4 4.05 -41.00 19.46
N GLN A 5 5.05 -40.26 19.91
CA GLN A 5 5.09 -38.80 19.82
C GLN A 5 5.05 -38.40 18.34
N ARG A 6 3.85 -38.21 17.81
CA ARG A 6 3.65 -37.52 16.55
C ARG A 6 3.81 -36.04 16.86
N ASP A 7 4.76 -35.38 16.22
CA ASP A 7 4.93 -33.92 16.19
C ASP A 7 3.70 -33.29 15.49
N TYR A 8 2.54 -33.39 16.14
CA TYR A 8 1.30 -32.80 15.68
C TYR A 8 1.37 -31.33 16.06
N LYS A 9 1.98 -30.52 15.19
CA LYS A 9 1.95 -29.06 15.31
C LYS A 9 0.49 -28.63 15.24
N ASP A 10 -0.08 -28.35 16.41
CA ASP A 10 -1.43 -27.86 16.54
C ASP A 10 -1.53 -26.53 15.77
N GLN A 11 -2.22 -26.56 14.63
CA GLN A 11 -2.44 -25.40 13.79
C GLN A 11 -3.18 -24.28 14.54
N ALA A 12 -3.90 -24.63 15.62
CA ALA A 12 -4.61 -23.71 16.48
C ALA A 12 -3.78 -23.21 17.69
N GLU A 13 -2.57 -23.75 17.94
CA GLU A 13 -1.69 -23.26 19.01
C GLU A 13 -1.42 -21.76 18.92
N PRO A 14 -1.09 -21.19 17.73
CA PRO A 14 -0.88 -19.75 17.59
C PRO A 14 -2.13 -18.94 17.89
N LEU A 15 -3.31 -19.49 17.59
CA LEU A 15 -4.60 -18.85 17.83
C LEU A 15 -4.94 -18.83 19.32
N ARG A 16 -4.74 -19.95 20.03
CA ARG A 16 -4.89 -20.04 21.49
C ARG A 16 -3.97 -19.05 22.21
N LYS A 17 -2.71 -18.97 21.79
CA LYS A 17 -1.72 -18.01 22.33
C LYS A 17 -2.10 -16.55 22.05
N HIS A 18 -2.74 -16.28 20.92
CA HIS A 18 -3.24 -14.95 20.61
C HIS A 18 -4.47 -14.59 21.47
N MET A 19 -5.41 -15.52 21.66
CA MET A 19 -6.61 -15.30 22.47
C MET A 19 -6.27 -15.05 23.95
N SER A 20 -5.36 -15.84 24.54
CA SER A 20 -4.92 -15.62 25.92
C SER A 20 -4.21 -14.27 26.12
N ARG A 21 -3.46 -13.81 25.12
CA ARG A 21 -2.82 -12.48 25.12
C ARG A 21 -3.82 -11.34 24.96
N VAL A 22 -4.92 -11.57 24.27
CA VAL A 22 -6.00 -10.58 24.13
C VAL A 22 -6.81 -10.50 25.42
N GLU A 23 -7.19 -11.64 26.00
CA GLU A 23 -7.92 -11.74 27.27
C GLU A 23 -7.21 -10.99 28.41
N SER A 24 -5.92 -11.26 28.62
CA SER A 24 -5.07 -10.56 29.60
C SER A 24 -4.88 -9.05 29.34
N ARG A 25 -5.14 -8.58 28.11
CA ARG A 25 -5.08 -7.17 27.73
C ARG A 25 -6.45 -6.49 27.86
N THR A 26 -7.53 -7.24 27.69
CA THR A 26 -8.92 -6.80 27.86
C THR A 26 -9.25 -6.59 29.34
N GLU A 27 -8.79 -7.48 30.23
CA GLU A 27 -8.91 -7.29 31.69
C GLU A 27 -8.25 -5.99 32.19
N ARG A 28 -7.23 -5.48 31.46
CA ARG A 28 -6.56 -4.20 31.77
C ARG A 28 -7.20 -2.98 31.11
N LYS A 29 -8.24 -3.17 30.28
CA LYS A 29 -8.86 -2.14 29.44
C LYS A 29 -10.39 -2.25 29.46
N GLU A 30 -10.97 -2.43 30.64
CA GLU A 30 -12.41 -2.23 30.82
C GLU A 30 -12.77 -0.79 30.43
N GLY A 31 -13.40 -0.61 29.27
CA GLY A 31 -14.12 0.63 28.97
C GLY A 31 -14.12 1.12 27.52
N ASP A 32 -13.17 0.74 26.66
CA ASP A 32 -13.12 1.33 25.32
C ASP A 32 -12.77 0.31 24.22
N LEU A 33 -13.80 -0.17 23.54
CA LEU A 33 -13.66 -0.92 22.30
C LEU A 33 -13.11 0.04 21.24
N PRO A 34 -12.00 -0.29 20.56
CA PRO A 34 -11.50 0.56 19.50
C PRO A 34 -12.58 0.74 18.43
N SER A 35 -12.81 1.99 18.01
CA SER A 35 -13.76 2.26 16.95
C SER A 35 -13.39 1.44 15.71
N ARG A 36 -14.40 0.83 15.07
CA ARG A 36 -14.25 0.04 13.84
C ARG A 36 -13.46 0.80 12.76
N LYS A 37 -13.57 2.13 12.76
CA LYS A 37 -12.82 3.01 11.85
C LYS A 37 -11.31 2.94 12.06
N ASP A 38 -10.84 2.80 13.30
CA ASP A 38 -9.42 2.88 13.65
C ASP A 38 -8.65 1.61 13.28
N ILE A 39 -9.25 0.44 13.50
CA ILE A 39 -8.67 -0.87 13.12
C ILE A 39 -8.42 -0.94 11.61
N HIS A 40 -9.35 -0.41 10.80
CA HIS A 40 -9.28 -0.48 9.35
C HIS A 40 -8.61 0.74 8.68
N ARG A 41 -8.26 1.79 9.45
CA ARG A 41 -7.64 3.02 8.93
C ARG A 41 -6.23 2.77 8.37
N HIS A 42 -5.48 1.86 8.98
CA HIS A 42 -4.10 1.57 8.58
C HIS A 42 -3.99 0.94 7.19
N ARG A 43 -4.98 0.15 6.76
CA ARG A 43 -4.98 -0.50 5.44
C ARG A 43 -5.24 0.48 4.29
N LYS A 44 -6.04 1.54 4.53
CA LYS A 44 -6.39 2.53 3.49
C LYS A 44 -5.34 3.61 3.29
N LYS A 45 -4.61 4.00 4.34
CA LYS A 45 -3.56 5.04 4.25
C LYS A 45 -2.37 4.63 3.36
N LYS A 46 -2.01 3.35 3.35
CA LYS A 46 -0.84 2.84 2.61
C LYS A 46 -0.97 2.99 1.08
N LYS A 47 -2.19 3.13 0.55
CA LYS A 47 -2.45 3.22 -0.90
C LYS A 47 -2.68 4.64 -1.44
N ARG A 48 -2.85 5.65 -0.58
CA ARG A 48 -3.22 7.01 -1.00
C ARG A 48 -2.02 7.89 -1.40
N GLY A 49 -0.80 7.51 -1.02
CA GLY A 49 0.37 8.38 -1.10
C GLY A 49 1.14 8.37 -2.41
N ILE A 50 0.81 7.50 -3.36
CA ILE A 50 1.62 7.35 -4.58
C ILE A 50 0.68 7.42 -5.79
N GLN A 51 0.17 8.62 -6.05
CA GLN A 51 -0.26 8.96 -7.41
C GLN A 51 1.03 9.23 -8.19
N MET A 52 1.66 8.18 -8.73
CA MET A 52 2.76 8.36 -9.68
C MET A 52 2.19 8.99 -10.95
N THR A 53 2.16 10.31 -11.01
CA THR A 53 1.88 11.04 -12.24
C THR A 53 3.10 10.91 -13.14
N PHE A 54 2.96 10.24 -14.29
CA PHE A 54 4.03 9.93 -15.24
C PHE A 54 4.74 11.19 -15.75
N PRO A 55 5.85 11.63 -15.13
CA PRO A 55 6.44 12.92 -15.45
C PRO A 55 7.18 12.87 -16.80
N LEU A 56 7.75 11.70 -17.13
CA LEU A 56 8.42 11.44 -18.40
C LEU A 56 7.46 11.48 -19.59
N VAL A 57 6.26 10.91 -19.44
CA VAL A 57 5.25 10.93 -20.50
C VAL A 57 4.80 12.37 -20.79
N ARG A 58 4.64 13.18 -19.74
CA ARG A 58 4.32 14.61 -19.89
C ARG A 58 5.46 15.38 -20.56
N LEU A 59 6.71 15.09 -20.24
CA LEU A 59 7.88 15.69 -20.88
C LEU A 59 7.95 15.33 -22.37
N LEU A 60 7.74 14.05 -22.70
CA LEU A 60 7.76 13.55 -24.09
C LEU A 60 6.69 14.21 -24.95
N LEU A 61 5.49 14.41 -24.40
CA LEU A 61 4.42 15.10 -25.11
C LEU A 61 4.77 16.56 -25.40
N MET A 62 5.37 17.26 -24.42
CA MET A 62 5.78 18.66 -24.57
C MET A 62 6.89 18.81 -25.62
N THR A 63 7.89 17.91 -25.62
CA THR A 63 8.95 17.94 -26.64
C THR A 63 8.42 17.61 -28.02
N PHE A 64 7.49 16.67 -28.14
CA PHE A 64 6.85 16.36 -29.42
C PHE A 64 6.12 17.56 -30.00
N ILE A 65 5.29 18.25 -29.20
CA ILE A 65 4.59 19.46 -29.64
C ILE A 65 5.59 20.55 -30.05
N LEU A 66 6.68 20.72 -29.28
CA LEU A 66 7.71 21.72 -29.57
C LEU A 66 8.43 21.43 -30.90
N ILE A 67 8.74 20.17 -31.19
CA ILE A 67 9.34 19.76 -32.47
C ILE A 67 8.40 20.05 -33.64
N VAL A 68 7.10 19.72 -33.50
CA VAL A 68 6.11 19.98 -34.54
C VAL A 68 6.02 21.49 -34.83
N LEU A 69 5.97 22.32 -33.80
CA LEU A 69 5.99 23.78 -33.96
C LEU A 69 7.28 24.23 -34.64
N LEU A 70 8.44 23.77 -34.17
CA LEU A 70 9.72 24.12 -34.78
C LEU A 70 9.76 23.77 -36.27
N LEU A 71 9.21 22.62 -36.67
CA LEU A 71 9.17 22.19 -38.07
C LEU A 71 8.29 23.09 -38.94
N ILE A 72 7.14 23.53 -38.41
CA ILE A 72 6.22 24.46 -39.09
C ILE A 72 6.83 25.86 -39.19
N PHE A 73 7.51 26.32 -38.14
CA PHE A 73 8.14 27.65 -38.09
C PHE A 73 9.50 27.72 -38.79
N SER A 74 10.17 26.57 -38.97
CA SER A 74 11.48 26.43 -39.63
C SER A 74 11.59 27.18 -40.96
N PRO A 75 10.67 27.03 -41.94
CA PRO A 75 10.76 27.76 -43.19
C PRO A 75 10.57 29.27 -43.05
N TYR A 76 9.85 29.75 -42.03
CA TYR A 76 9.68 31.19 -41.80
C TYR A 76 10.90 31.82 -41.14
N TRP A 77 11.67 31.05 -40.38
CA TRP A 77 12.90 31.50 -39.74
C TRP A 77 14.11 31.39 -40.67
N LEU A 78 14.19 30.32 -41.46
CA LEU A 78 15.33 30.05 -42.34
C LEU A 78 15.25 30.73 -43.72
N ASN A 79 14.07 31.20 -44.14
CA ASN A 79 13.90 32.00 -45.36
C ASN A 79 13.81 33.51 -45.08
N LEU A 80 14.29 33.96 -43.91
CA LEU A 80 14.53 35.36 -43.58
C LEU A 80 16.04 35.65 -43.72
#